data_AF-A0A2M9NUJ0-F1
#
_entry.id   AF-A0A2M9NUJ0-F1
#
_cell.length_a   1.000
_cell.length_b   1.000
_cell.length_c   1.000
_cell.angle_alpha   90.00
_cell.angle_beta   90.00
_cell.angle_gamma   90.00
#
_symmetry.space_group_name_H-M   'P 1'
#
loop_
_entity.id
_entity.type
_entity.pdbx_description
1 polymer ?
#
loop_
_entity_poly.entity_id
_entity_poly.type
_entity_poly.pdbx_seq_one_letter_code
_entity_poly.pdbx_strand_id
1 'polypeptide(L)'
;MEEINLILAKNLKAFRENKKLSLEKVAELTGVSKTMIGQIERGESSPTITTIWKIANGLKISFSSLIDHPRPDTTVVLKSDIRTLTEDNGKYLVYPQFPFEADKRFEVYSIEIEAGGYHRADPHQEGTEEFLTIFEGELTVRLNDHEYILKDGDSIRFKADKPHAYLNTGGTLTRLSMILYYPN
;
A
#
# COMPACT_ATOMS: atom_id res chain seq x y z
N MET A 1 10.04 -3.38 17.52
CA MET A 1 8.61 -3.75 17.49
C MET A 1 7.94 -2.90 18.55
N GLU A 2 7.03 -1.99 18.17
CA GLU A 2 6.37 -1.12 19.15
C GLU A 2 5.40 -1.96 20.00
N GLU A 3 5.40 -1.79 21.33
CA GLU A 3 4.50 -2.54 22.20
C GLU A 3 3.03 -2.17 21.89
N ILE A 4 2.15 -3.18 21.84
CA ILE A 4 0.72 -3.01 21.50
C ILE A 4 0.01 -1.95 22.36
N ASN A 5 0.47 -1.77 23.59
CA ASN A 5 -0.04 -0.75 24.51
C ASN A 5 0.25 0.68 24.02
N LEU A 6 1.42 0.92 23.41
CA LEU A 6 1.78 2.21 22.84
C LEU A 6 0.98 2.51 21.58
N ILE A 7 0.69 1.48 20.77
CA ILE A 7 -0.18 1.60 19.59
C ILE A 7 -1.59 2.02 20.03
N LEU A 8 -2.15 1.30 21.01
CA LEU A 8 -3.44 1.63 21.60
C LEU A 8 -3.49 3.04 22.17
N ALA A 9 -2.46 3.45 22.90
CA ALA A 9 -2.35 4.78 23.49
C ALA A 9 -2.42 5.87 22.40
N LYS A 10 -1.61 5.73 21.35
CA LYS A 10 -1.57 6.67 20.22
C LYS A 10 -2.90 6.73 19.47
N ASN A 11 -3.47 5.57 19.12
CA ASN A 11 -4.71 5.50 18.35
C ASN A 11 -5.90 6.07 19.10
N LEU A 12 -6.05 5.73 20.39
CA LEU A 12 -7.14 6.26 21.22
C LEU A 12 -7.04 7.78 21.36
N LYS A 13 -5.83 8.29 21.64
CA LYS A 13 -5.58 9.73 21.76
C LYS A 13 -5.86 10.46 20.45
N ALA A 14 -5.35 9.95 19.33
CA ALA A 14 -5.56 10.53 18.01
C ALA A 14 -7.05 10.59 17.64
N PHE A 15 -7.79 9.50 17.86
CA PHE A 15 -9.24 9.48 17.64
C PHE A 15 -9.95 10.54 18.49
N ARG A 16 -9.65 10.58 19.80
CA ARG A 16 -10.24 11.53 20.74
C ARG A 16 -10.00 12.98 20.31
N GLU A 17 -8.77 13.32 19.94
CA GLU A 17 -8.37 14.67 19.52
C GLU A 17 -9.00 15.06 18.18
N ASN A 18 -9.01 14.15 17.20
CA ASN A 18 -9.64 14.37 15.90
C ASN A 18 -11.16 14.59 16.01
N LYS A 19 -11.82 13.89 16.95
CA LYS A 19 -13.24 14.09 17.26
C LYS A 19 -13.51 15.21 18.26
N LYS A 20 -12.47 15.92 18.73
CA LYS A 20 -12.55 16.99 19.73
C LYS A 20 -13.27 16.57 21.02
N LEU A 21 -13.10 15.31 21.42
CA LEU A 21 -13.72 14.75 22.62
C LEU A 21 -12.84 15.00 23.85
N SER A 22 -13.46 15.29 25.00
CA SER A 22 -12.78 15.27 26.28
C SER A 22 -12.61 13.84 26.79
N LEU A 23 -11.66 13.62 27.71
CA LEU A 23 -11.53 12.31 28.40
C LEU A 23 -12.83 11.92 29.12
N GLU A 24 -13.55 12.91 29.67
CA GLU A 24 -14.88 12.72 30.28
C GLU A 24 -15.88 12.16 29.26
N LYS A 25 -15.91 12.74 28.05
CA LYS A 25 -16.85 12.31 27.02
C LYS A 25 -16.52 10.91 26.49
N VAL A 26 -15.24 10.58 26.34
CA VAL A 26 -14.83 9.22 25.98
C VAL A 26 -15.23 8.22 27.06
N ALA A 27 -15.06 8.57 28.34
CA ALA A 27 -15.47 7.72 29.45
C ALA A 27 -16.99 7.46 29.43
N GLU A 28 -17.79 8.51 29.22
CA GLU A 28 -19.26 8.41 29.07
C GLU A 28 -19.66 7.50 27.90
N LEU A 29 -19.04 7.68 26.73
CA LEU A 29 -19.37 6.91 25.52
C LEU A 29 -19.01 5.42 25.63
N THR A 30 -17.92 5.11 26.33
CA THR A 30 -17.33 3.76 26.38
C THR A 30 -17.70 2.97 27.64
N GLY A 31 -18.20 3.65 28.68
CA GLY A 31 -18.41 3.05 29.99
C GLY A 31 -17.10 2.64 30.70
N VAL A 32 -15.96 3.16 30.25
CA VAL A 32 -14.63 2.99 30.88
C VAL A 32 -14.30 4.24 31.68
N SER A 33 -13.72 4.09 32.87
CA SER A 33 -13.47 5.24 33.74
C SER A 33 -12.51 6.25 33.09
N LYS A 34 -12.74 7.55 33.34
CA LYS A 34 -11.86 8.64 32.86
C LYS A 34 -10.40 8.42 33.23
N THR A 35 -10.14 7.95 34.46
CA THR A 35 -8.80 7.63 34.94
C THR A 35 -8.14 6.55 34.08
N MET A 36 -8.87 5.47 33.76
CA MET A 36 -8.37 4.39 32.91
C MET A 36 -8.13 4.87 31.48
N ILE A 37 -9.05 5.65 30.88
CA ILE A 37 -8.83 6.24 29.54
C ILE A 37 -7.55 7.09 29.54
N GLY A 38 -7.35 7.93 30.57
CA GLY A 38 -6.14 8.74 30.68
C GLY A 38 -4.86 7.92 30.84
N GLN A 39 -4.90 6.82 31.61
CA GLN A 39 -3.75 5.90 31.76
C GLN A 39 -3.43 5.17 30.45
N ILE A 40 -4.47 4.75 29.70
CA ILE A 40 -4.31 4.13 28.39
C ILE A 40 -3.64 5.11 27.42
N GLU A 41 -4.11 6.35 27.30
CA GLU A 41 -3.53 7.35 26.38
C GLU A 41 -2.08 7.74 26.73
N ARG A 42 -1.64 7.54 27.97
CA ARG A 42 -0.24 7.75 28.38
C ARG A 42 0.63 6.49 28.26
N GLY A 43 0.06 5.35 27.87
CA GLY A 43 0.77 4.07 27.82
C GLY A 43 1.11 3.49 29.20
N GLU A 44 0.47 3.99 30.26
CA GLU A 44 0.74 3.60 31.67
C GLU A 44 -0.04 2.34 32.10
N SER A 45 -0.96 1.87 31.26
CA SER A 45 -1.80 0.70 31.55
C SER A 45 -1.86 -0.25 30.37
N SER A 46 -1.91 -1.55 30.66
CA SER A 46 -2.18 -2.62 29.70
C SER A 46 -3.62 -3.09 29.87
N PRO A 47 -4.61 -2.50 29.17
CA PRO A 47 -6.01 -2.87 29.34
C PRO A 47 -6.29 -4.28 28.82
N THR A 48 -7.35 -4.91 29.35
CA THR A 48 -7.79 -6.21 28.86
C THR A 48 -8.46 -6.08 27.48
N ILE A 49 -8.50 -7.18 26.73
CA ILE A 49 -9.23 -7.26 25.44
C ILE A 49 -10.69 -6.80 25.60
N THR A 50 -11.34 -7.17 26.71
CA THR A 50 -12.70 -6.73 27.04
C THR A 50 -12.82 -5.21 27.16
N THR A 51 -11.84 -4.55 27.78
CA THR A 51 -11.81 -3.09 27.88
C THR A 51 -11.62 -2.45 26.51
N ILE A 52 -10.72 -2.98 25.67
CA ILE A 52 -10.50 -2.46 24.31
C ILE A 52 -11.79 -2.58 23.48
N TRP A 53 -12.51 -3.71 23.56
CA TRP A 53 -13.82 -3.87 22.91
C TRP A 53 -14.87 -2.89 23.41
N LYS A 54 -14.93 -2.62 24.72
CA LYS A 54 -15.82 -1.59 25.27
C LYS A 54 -15.52 -0.21 24.68
N ILE A 55 -14.23 0.13 24.56
CA ILE A 55 -13.79 1.38 23.94
C ILE A 55 -14.21 1.42 22.47
N ALA A 56 -13.88 0.40 21.69
CA ALA A 56 -14.21 0.32 20.26
C ALA A 56 -15.73 0.47 20.01
N ASN A 57 -16.54 -0.29 20.76
CA ASN A 57 -18.00 -0.25 20.64
C ASN A 57 -18.58 1.10 21.05
N GLY A 58 -18.12 1.69 22.16
CA GLY A 58 -18.57 2.99 22.62
C GLY A 58 -18.22 4.13 21.66
N LEU A 59 -17.07 4.04 21.01
CA LEU A 59 -16.62 5.01 19.99
C LEU A 59 -17.13 4.68 18.58
N LYS A 60 -17.82 3.56 18.40
CA LYS A 60 -18.34 3.05 17.11
C LYS A 60 -17.24 2.92 16.04
N ILE A 61 -16.10 2.37 16.43
CA ILE A 61 -14.97 2.05 15.55
C ILE A 61 -14.66 0.56 15.59
N SER A 62 -13.89 0.06 14.63
CA SER A 62 -13.43 -1.33 14.68
C SER A 62 -12.42 -1.52 15.81
N PHE A 63 -12.34 -2.73 16.35
CA PHE A 63 -11.28 -3.12 17.29
C PHE A 63 -9.89 -2.89 16.69
N SER A 64 -9.71 -3.24 15.40
CA SER A 64 -8.46 -3.04 14.66
C SER A 64 -8.02 -1.56 14.61
N SER A 65 -8.96 -0.61 14.55
CA SER A 65 -8.64 0.83 14.58
C SER A 65 -7.91 1.27 15.85
N LEU A 66 -8.00 0.49 16.93
CA LEU A 66 -7.32 0.77 18.19
C LEU A 66 -5.96 0.07 18.31
N ILE A 67 -5.78 -1.09 17.68
CA ILE A 67 -4.59 -1.94 17.91
C ILE A 67 -3.65 -2.05 16.71
N ASP A 68 -4.09 -1.63 15.52
CA ASP A 68 -3.25 -1.62 14.33
C ASP A 68 -2.32 -0.41 14.35
N HIS A 69 -1.14 -0.53 13.74
CA HIS A 69 -0.23 0.60 13.62
C HIS A 69 -0.94 1.78 12.93
N PRO A 70 -0.90 2.99 13.51
CA PRO A 70 -1.44 4.17 12.85
C PRO A 70 -0.72 4.32 11.52
N ARG A 71 -1.49 4.31 10.43
CA ARG A 71 -0.95 4.55 9.11
C ARG A 71 -0.63 6.04 9.01
N PRO A 72 0.59 6.43 8.66
CA PRO A 72 0.91 7.83 8.50
C PRO A 72 0.07 8.41 7.34
N ASP A 73 -0.39 9.64 7.50
CA ASP A 73 -1.10 10.37 6.43
C ASP A 73 -0.21 10.60 5.20
N THR A 74 1.11 10.49 5.37
CA THR A 74 2.10 10.67 4.31
C THR A 74 3.23 9.66 4.47
N THR A 75 3.53 8.97 3.38
CA THR A 75 4.64 8.03 3.29
C THR A 75 5.58 8.48 2.19
N VAL A 76 6.87 8.61 2.51
CA VAL A 76 7.93 8.81 1.52
C VAL A 76 8.64 7.48 1.33
N VAL A 77 8.75 7.02 0.08
CA VAL A 77 9.45 5.78 -0.27
C VAL A 77 10.71 6.15 -1.03
N LEU A 78 11.87 5.94 -0.40
CA LEU A 78 13.16 6.19 -1.02
C LEU A 78 13.57 4.99 -1.86
N LYS A 79 14.01 5.21 -3.11
CA LYS A 79 14.49 4.13 -3.99
C LYS A 79 15.62 3.32 -3.33
N SER A 80 16.46 3.96 -2.50
CA SER A 80 17.55 3.32 -1.74
C SER A 80 17.08 2.29 -0.73
N ASP A 81 15.83 2.41 -0.25
CA ASP A 81 15.29 1.59 0.83
C ASP A 81 14.43 0.44 0.27
N ILE A 82 14.17 0.44 -1.04
CA ILE A 82 13.40 -0.59 -1.72
C ILE A 82 14.31 -1.80 -1.95
N ARG A 83 13.82 -2.98 -1.53
CA ARG A 83 14.40 -4.25 -1.95
C ARG A 83 14.04 -4.50 -3.41
N THR A 84 14.98 -4.25 -4.30
CA THR A 84 14.82 -4.49 -5.74
C THR A 84 14.64 -5.97 -6.05
N LEU A 85 13.68 -6.28 -6.92
CA LEU A 85 13.51 -7.59 -7.53
C LEU A 85 14.14 -7.57 -8.93
N THR A 86 14.77 -8.67 -9.33
CA THR A 86 15.50 -8.75 -10.60
C THR A 86 15.10 -10.00 -11.37
N GLU A 87 14.90 -9.83 -12.66
CA GLU A 87 14.62 -10.87 -13.64
C GLU A 87 15.53 -10.68 -14.87
N ASP A 88 15.49 -11.63 -15.81
CA ASP A 88 16.20 -11.59 -17.09
C ASP A 88 17.71 -11.27 -16.94
N ASN A 89 18.38 -11.99 -16.03
CA ASN A 89 19.81 -11.83 -15.74
C ASN A 89 20.21 -10.39 -15.38
N GLY A 90 19.33 -9.64 -14.72
CA GLY A 90 19.62 -8.26 -14.30
C GLY A 90 19.06 -7.18 -15.22
N LYS A 91 18.44 -7.56 -16.35
CA LYS A 91 17.91 -6.59 -17.32
C LYS A 91 16.51 -6.08 -17.00
N TYR A 92 15.79 -6.74 -16.13
CA TYR A 92 14.46 -6.32 -15.70
C TYR A 92 14.46 -6.14 -14.19
N LEU A 93 14.36 -4.89 -13.75
CA LEU A 93 14.43 -4.49 -12.35
C LEU A 93 13.09 -3.91 -11.92
N VAL A 94 12.54 -4.45 -10.83
CA VAL A 94 11.27 -4.01 -10.25
C VAL A 94 11.51 -3.42 -8.87
N TYR A 95 10.97 -2.23 -8.66
CA TYR A 95 11.01 -1.50 -7.40
C TYR A 95 9.57 -1.36 -6.87
N PRO A 96 9.12 -2.22 -5.94
CA PRO A 96 7.80 -2.09 -5.31
C PRO A 96 7.73 -0.83 -4.45
N GLN A 97 7.19 0.26 -5.00
CA GLN A 97 7.09 1.54 -4.31
C GLN A 97 5.96 1.51 -3.28
N PHE A 98 4.79 1.01 -3.68
CA PHE A 98 3.65 0.83 -2.78
C PHE A 98 3.13 -0.60 -2.94
N PRO A 99 3.46 -1.52 -2.01
CA PRO A 99 2.97 -2.90 -2.06
C PRO A 99 1.48 -2.98 -1.73
N PHE A 100 0.88 -4.16 -1.92
CA PHE A 100 -0.55 -4.33 -1.77
C PHE A 100 -1.01 -4.02 -0.35
N GLU A 101 -2.02 -3.16 -0.27
CA GLU A 101 -2.80 -2.92 0.95
C GLU A 101 -4.26 -3.27 0.66
N ALA A 102 -4.85 -4.11 1.51
CA ALA A 102 -6.18 -4.69 1.28
C ALA A 102 -7.29 -3.64 1.09
N ASP A 103 -7.15 -2.46 1.69
CA ASP A 103 -8.09 -1.35 1.57
C ASP A 103 -7.86 -0.45 0.34
N LYS A 104 -6.67 -0.52 -0.28
CA LYS A 104 -6.32 0.25 -1.48
C LYS A 104 -6.59 -0.52 -2.76
N ARG A 105 -6.43 -1.85 -2.72
CA ARG A 105 -6.60 -2.76 -3.87
C ARG A 105 -5.71 -2.42 -5.08
N PHE A 106 -4.58 -1.78 -4.85
CA PHE A 106 -3.60 -1.57 -5.89
C PHE A 106 -2.18 -1.71 -5.35
N GLU A 107 -1.26 -1.92 -6.28
CA GLU A 107 0.18 -1.88 -6.09
C GLU A 107 0.80 -0.88 -7.05
N VAL A 108 1.90 -0.25 -6.66
CA VAL A 108 2.66 0.65 -7.53
C VAL A 108 4.10 0.20 -7.59
N TYR A 109 4.58 0.03 -8.82
CA TYR A 109 5.94 -0.34 -9.15
C TYR A 109 6.60 0.77 -9.96
N SER A 110 7.89 0.99 -9.73
CA SER A 110 8.78 1.56 -10.73
C SER A 110 9.57 0.41 -11.35
N ILE A 111 9.71 0.41 -12.68
CA ILE A 111 10.39 -0.66 -13.41
C ILE A 111 11.45 -0.04 -14.30
N GLU A 112 12.62 -0.67 -14.34
CA GLU A 112 13.71 -0.34 -15.24
C GLU A 112 14.02 -1.57 -16.10
N ILE A 113 14.06 -1.38 -17.42
CA ILE A 113 14.32 -2.45 -18.38
C ILE A 113 15.50 -2.03 -19.25
N GLU A 114 16.62 -2.74 -19.14
CA GLU A 114 17.81 -2.54 -19.97
C GLU A 114 17.51 -2.83 -21.45
N ALA A 115 18.34 -2.31 -22.36
CA ALA A 115 18.19 -2.56 -23.79
C ALA A 115 18.17 -4.08 -24.09
N GLY A 116 17.16 -4.52 -24.83
CA GLY A 116 16.91 -5.95 -25.11
C GLY A 116 16.47 -6.76 -23.90
N GLY A 117 16.09 -6.11 -22.80
CA GLY A 117 15.49 -6.74 -21.63
C GLY A 117 14.05 -7.19 -21.90
N TYR A 118 13.66 -8.29 -21.26
CA TYR A 118 12.39 -8.94 -21.50
C TYR A 118 11.78 -9.49 -20.20
N HIS A 119 10.46 -9.37 -20.06
CA HIS A 119 9.72 -10.08 -19.02
C HIS A 119 8.41 -10.63 -19.55
N ARG A 120 8.12 -11.90 -19.24
CA ARG A 120 6.84 -12.55 -19.52
C ARG A 120 6.10 -12.73 -18.20
N ALA A 121 4.89 -12.22 -18.13
CA ALA A 121 4.02 -12.41 -16.98
C ALA A 121 2.98 -13.49 -17.28
N ASP A 122 2.77 -14.36 -16.28
CA ASP A 122 1.60 -15.22 -16.23
C ASP A 122 0.34 -14.37 -15.93
N PRO A 123 -0.87 -14.87 -16.26
CA PRO A 123 -2.11 -14.18 -15.92
C PRO A 123 -2.18 -13.81 -14.44
N HIS A 124 -2.51 -12.56 -14.15
CA HIS A 124 -2.90 -12.15 -12.82
C HIS A 124 -4.33 -12.62 -12.48
N GLN A 125 -4.79 -12.30 -11.28
CA GLN A 125 -6.14 -12.62 -10.83
C GLN A 125 -7.18 -12.10 -11.84
N GLU A 126 -8.30 -12.83 -11.96
CA GLU A 126 -9.39 -12.45 -12.86
C GLU A 126 -9.82 -10.99 -12.66
N GLY A 127 -9.88 -10.24 -13.77
CA GLY A 127 -10.26 -8.84 -13.81
C GLY A 127 -9.18 -7.85 -13.34
N THR A 128 -7.98 -8.30 -12.96
CA THR A 128 -6.86 -7.38 -12.69
C THR A 128 -6.57 -6.51 -13.90
N GLU A 129 -6.40 -5.22 -13.67
CA GLU A 129 -5.98 -4.24 -14.68
C GLU A 129 -4.59 -3.71 -14.36
N GLU A 130 -3.83 -3.44 -15.42
CA GLU A 130 -2.55 -2.76 -15.32
C GLU A 130 -2.58 -1.42 -16.03
N PHE A 131 -1.90 -0.44 -15.43
CA PHE A 131 -1.73 0.90 -15.95
C PHE A 131 -0.24 1.20 -16.01
N LEU A 132 0.30 1.44 -17.21
CA LEU A 132 1.70 1.78 -17.40
C LEU A 132 1.82 3.22 -17.85
N THR A 133 2.87 3.91 -17.40
CA THR A 133 3.29 5.21 -17.91
C THR A 133 4.79 5.21 -18.12
N ILE A 134 5.24 5.54 -19.33
CA ILE A 134 6.65 5.55 -19.70
C ILE A 134 7.23 6.93 -19.41
N PHE A 135 8.36 6.97 -18.70
CA PHE A 135 9.06 8.22 -18.37
C PHE A 135 10.36 8.39 -19.15
N GLU A 136 10.94 7.30 -19.65
CA GLU A 136 12.17 7.29 -20.42
C GLU A 136 12.23 6.02 -21.29
N GLY A 137 12.71 6.15 -22.52
CA GLY A 137 12.92 5.04 -23.45
C GLY A 137 11.67 4.62 -24.24
N GLU A 138 11.64 3.35 -24.62
CA GLU A 138 10.55 2.77 -25.39
C GLU A 138 10.19 1.40 -24.80
N LEU A 139 8.90 1.14 -24.65
CA LEU A 139 8.39 -0.14 -24.20
C LEU A 139 7.48 -0.74 -25.27
N THR A 140 7.78 -1.97 -25.67
CA THR A 140 6.85 -2.81 -26.42
C THR A 140 6.09 -3.70 -25.44
N VAL A 141 4.77 -3.55 -25.38
CA VAL A 141 3.86 -4.41 -24.61
C VAL A 141 3.20 -5.39 -25.56
N ARG A 142 3.36 -6.68 -25.32
CA ARG A 142 2.72 -7.75 -26.10
C ARG A 142 1.50 -8.30 -25.34
N LEU A 143 0.33 -8.14 -25.95
CA LEU A 143 -0.96 -8.61 -25.42
C LEU A 143 -1.61 -9.54 -26.44
N ASN A 144 -1.67 -10.85 -26.13
CA ASN A 144 -2.07 -11.88 -27.10
C ASN A 144 -1.22 -11.77 -28.40
N ASP A 145 -1.87 -11.57 -29.55
CA ASP A 145 -1.23 -11.44 -30.87
C ASP A 145 -0.95 -9.99 -31.29
N HIS A 146 -1.11 -9.04 -30.37
CA HIS A 146 -0.90 -7.61 -30.63
C HIS A 146 0.29 -7.06 -29.87
N GLU A 147 1.04 -6.17 -30.53
CA GLU A 147 2.12 -5.40 -29.92
C GLU A 147 1.76 -3.92 -29.90
N TYR A 148 2.03 -3.28 -28.77
CA TYR A 148 1.81 -1.86 -28.54
C TYR A 148 3.14 -1.24 -28.16
N ILE A 149 3.61 -0.28 -28.96
CA ILE A 149 4.86 0.44 -28.71
C ILE A 149 4.52 1.77 -28.05
N LEU A 150 5.11 2.01 -26.88
CA LEU A 150 4.91 3.19 -26.05
C LEU A 150 6.24 3.92 -25.86
N LYS A 151 6.22 5.25 -25.98
CA LYS A 151 7.39 6.11 -25.80
C LYS A 151 7.21 7.03 -24.59
N ASP A 152 8.23 7.81 -24.28
CA ASP A 152 8.20 8.84 -23.24
C ASP A 152 6.89 9.65 -23.22
N GLY A 153 6.20 9.63 -22.09
CA GLY A 153 4.93 10.32 -21.87
C GLY A 153 3.68 9.53 -22.28
N ASP A 154 3.82 8.40 -22.95
CA ASP A 154 2.70 7.54 -23.30
C ASP A 154 2.26 6.67 -22.11
N SER A 155 0.98 6.31 -22.12
CA SER A 155 0.38 5.40 -21.13
C SER A 155 -0.51 4.36 -21.82
N ILE A 156 -0.57 3.17 -21.22
CA ILE A 156 -1.53 2.12 -21.63
C ILE A 156 -2.25 1.59 -20.40
N ARG A 157 -3.50 1.16 -20.61
CA ARG A 157 -4.23 0.31 -19.67
C ARG A 157 -4.71 -0.93 -20.38
N PHE A 158 -4.56 -2.09 -19.74
CA PHE A 158 -5.07 -3.36 -20.25
C PHE A 158 -5.49 -4.29 -19.12
N LYS A 159 -6.27 -5.32 -19.46
CA LYS A 159 -6.56 -6.42 -18.54
C LYS A 159 -5.35 -7.34 -18.45
N ALA A 160 -4.83 -7.50 -17.25
CA ALA A 160 -3.66 -8.32 -16.97
C ALA A 160 -4.04 -9.72 -16.44
N ASP A 161 -5.33 -10.06 -16.48
CA ASP A 161 -5.88 -11.41 -16.25
C ASP A 161 -5.62 -12.40 -17.41
N LYS A 162 -4.66 -12.06 -18.29
CA LYS A 162 -4.21 -12.86 -19.43
C LYS A 162 -2.69 -12.79 -19.55
N PRO A 163 -2.05 -13.76 -20.23
CA PRO A 163 -0.60 -13.71 -20.43
C PRO A 163 -0.21 -12.47 -21.23
N HIS A 164 0.86 -11.81 -20.79
CA HIS A 164 1.36 -10.60 -21.42
C HIS A 164 2.89 -10.50 -21.24
N ALA A 165 3.53 -9.62 -22.00
CA ALA A 165 4.98 -9.43 -21.93
C ALA A 165 5.42 -7.99 -22.13
N TYR A 166 6.55 -7.66 -21.54
CA TYR A 166 7.23 -6.37 -21.58
C TYR A 166 8.58 -6.55 -22.27
N LEU A 167 8.84 -5.74 -23.29
CA LEU A 167 10.09 -5.79 -24.04
C LEU A 167 10.65 -4.38 -24.20
N ASN A 168 11.92 -4.20 -23.87
CA ASN A 168 12.65 -3.03 -24.34
C ASN A 168 13.31 -3.36 -25.69
N THR A 169 12.62 -2.99 -26.76
CA THR A 169 13.10 -3.13 -28.16
C THR A 169 14.03 -1.99 -28.59
N GLY A 170 14.18 -0.96 -27.75
CA GLY A 170 15.05 0.17 -27.99
C GLY A 170 16.52 -0.10 -27.66
N GLY A 171 17.35 0.92 -27.90
CA GLY A 171 18.80 0.87 -27.65
C GLY A 171 19.24 1.49 -26.32
N THR A 172 18.30 1.98 -25.50
CA THR A 172 18.57 2.69 -24.24
C THR A 172 17.72 2.10 -23.11
N LEU A 173 18.06 2.43 -21.87
CA LEU A 173 17.24 2.06 -20.70
C LEU A 173 15.80 2.58 -20.85
N THR A 174 14.83 1.74 -20.50
CA THR A 174 13.41 2.13 -20.40
C THR A 174 13.00 2.21 -18.94
N ARG A 175 12.38 3.32 -18.53
CA ARG A 175 11.83 3.54 -17.18
C ARG A 175 10.34 3.77 -17.25
N LEU A 176 9.59 3.05 -16.41
CA LEU A 176 8.15 3.19 -16.32
C LEU A 176 7.64 3.13 -14.88
N SER A 177 6.43 3.65 -14.66
CA SER A 177 5.60 3.26 -13.52
C SER A 177 4.53 2.30 -13.99
N MET A 178 4.24 1.32 -13.14
CA MET A 178 3.17 0.34 -13.31
C MET A 178 2.27 0.37 -12.08
N ILE A 179 0.97 0.44 -12.29
CA ILE A 179 -0.04 0.23 -11.25
C ILE A 179 -0.77 -1.06 -11.56
N LEU A 180 -0.73 -2.03 -10.65
CA LEU A 180 -1.63 -3.19 -10.67
C LEU A 180 -2.86 -2.86 -9.84
N TYR A 181 -4.04 -2.93 -10.43
CA TYR A 181 -5.32 -2.75 -9.75
C TYR A 181 -6.10 -4.06 -9.70
N TYR A 182 -6.60 -4.41 -8.51
CA TYR A 182 -7.34 -5.63 -8.25
C TYR A 182 -8.85 -5.32 -8.11
N PRO A 183 -9.73 -5.99 -8.87
CA PRO A 183 -11.17 -5.84 -8.73
C PRO A 183 -11.68 -6.48 -7.42
N ASN A 184 -12.92 -6.14 -7.04
CA ASN A 184 -13.62 -6.74 -5.89
C ASN A 184 -14.08 -8.17 -6.17
#